data_AF-A0A2H5F2Y5-F1
#
_entry.id   AF-A0A2H5F2Y5-F1
#
_cell.length_a   1.000
_cell.length_b   1.000
_cell.length_c   1.000
_cell.angle_alpha   90.00
_cell.angle_beta   90.00
_cell.angle_gamma   90.00
#
_symmetry.space_group_name_H-M   'P 1'
#
loop_
_entity.id
_entity.type
_entity.pdbx_description
1 polymer ?
#
loop_
_entity_poly.entity_id
_entity_poly.type
_entity_poly.pdbx_seq_one_letter_code
_entity_poly.pdbx_strand_id
1 'polypeptide(L)'
;MSFTLAIVGRPNVGKSTLFNRLVGKKLALVDDQPGVTRDLREGQGRLGDLRFIVIDSAGLEIAEDDSLQGRMRRLTERAVDEADICLFVVDARVGVTAADEYFAEILRRRARHVIVAANKAEGRAGESGAMEAYALGLGEPLRISAEHGEGMDDLYRALMPLADQVEAERPAPIEPEFDVDLSEEDAESGEGAEDWRPSEARPLQLAVIGRPNAGKSTLINKIIGEDRLLTGPEAGITRDSISVTTEFMGTPMRIFDTAGMRKRAKVNDKLEKLSVADGLRAVRFAEVVVVLLDVAIPFEQQDLRIADYAETEGRAVVVAANKWDLEEDKPEKLKELRESFERLLPQLKGAPLVTVSAKTGKGLDRLHNAILMAHEVWNRRVSTAKLNQWLGAMTEAHPPPAPGGRRIRLRYMTQVRTRPPAFIVKATHTDKLPDSYQRYLINGLRADFDMPGTPIRLMFRDQGDKNPYRFKAAKINQSGALSKHKNRQKPKGT
;
A
#
# COMPACT_ATOMS: atom_id res chain seq x y z
N MET A 1 12.00 5.62 -4.37
CA MET A 1 11.64 6.41 -5.56
C MET A 1 10.26 6.01 -6.06
N SER A 2 9.28 6.89 -5.97
CA SER A 2 8.01 6.76 -6.69
C SER A 2 7.75 8.07 -7.42
N PHE A 3 7.78 8.06 -8.75
CA PHE A 3 7.31 9.15 -9.61
C PHE A 3 6.23 8.61 -10.55
N THR A 4 5.52 9.49 -11.25
CA THR A 4 4.47 9.16 -12.20
C THR A 4 4.95 9.44 -13.62
N LEU A 5 4.87 8.42 -14.48
CA LEU A 5 5.25 8.46 -15.89
C LEU A 5 4.00 8.31 -16.77
N ALA A 6 3.56 9.39 -17.44
CA ALA A 6 2.48 9.29 -18.42
C ALA A 6 3.02 8.94 -19.80
N ILE A 7 2.48 7.90 -20.43
CA ILE A 7 2.77 7.55 -21.83
C ILE A 7 1.73 8.26 -22.70
N VAL A 8 2.18 9.24 -23.48
CA VAL A 8 1.33 10.12 -24.29
C VAL A 8 1.70 9.97 -25.76
N GLY A 9 0.73 10.08 -26.65
CA GLY A 9 0.95 10.05 -28.09
C GLY A 9 -0.30 9.66 -28.86
N ARG A 10 -0.26 9.83 -30.18
CA ARG A 10 -1.39 9.48 -31.05
C ARG A 10 -1.70 7.96 -31.03
N PRO A 11 -2.87 7.52 -31.50
CA PRO A 11 -3.20 6.10 -31.59
C PRO A 11 -2.15 5.30 -32.38
N ASN A 12 -2.01 4.01 -32.04
CA ASN A 12 -1.17 3.02 -32.76
C ASN A 12 0.35 3.26 -32.79
N VAL A 13 0.90 4.24 -32.06
CA VAL A 13 2.36 4.44 -31.91
C VAL A 13 3.05 3.38 -31.04
N GLY A 14 2.28 2.51 -30.37
CA GLY A 14 2.81 1.44 -29.51
C GLY A 14 2.81 1.73 -28.00
N LYS A 15 1.97 2.67 -27.53
CA LYS A 15 1.85 3.04 -26.11
C LYS A 15 1.52 1.86 -25.20
N SER A 16 0.51 1.06 -25.55
CA SER A 16 0.11 -0.09 -24.72
C SER A 16 1.15 -1.22 -24.72
N THR A 17 1.90 -1.39 -25.82
CA THR A 17 3.05 -2.31 -25.87
C THR A 17 4.14 -1.87 -24.89
N LEU A 18 4.45 -0.57 -24.88
CA LEU A 18 5.42 0.02 -23.96
C LEU A 18 4.94 -0.05 -22.50
N PHE A 19 3.68 0.28 -22.24
CA PHE A 19 3.04 0.14 -20.93
C PHE A 19 3.18 -1.28 -20.39
N ASN A 20 2.78 -2.29 -21.16
CA ASN A 20 2.86 -3.68 -20.74
C ASN A 20 4.31 -4.13 -20.48
N ARG A 21 5.28 -3.62 -21.25
CA ARG A 21 6.70 -3.89 -21.02
C ARG A 21 7.19 -3.29 -19.71
N LEU A 22 6.82 -2.05 -19.41
CA LEU A 22 7.23 -1.36 -18.18
C LEU A 22 6.57 -1.96 -16.93
N VAL A 23 5.34 -2.46 -17.03
CA VAL A 23 4.63 -3.11 -15.91
C VAL A 23 5.08 -4.57 -15.68
N GLY A 24 5.51 -5.26 -16.74
CA GLY A 24 5.93 -6.66 -16.68
C GLY A 24 4.78 -7.67 -16.76
N LYS A 25 5.12 -8.95 -17.00
CA LYS A 25 4.19 -10.04 -17.38
C LYS A 25 3.20 -10.52 -16.28
N LYS A 26 3.07 -9.83 -15.14
CA LYS A 26 2.12 -10.20 -14.07
C LYS A 26 1.25 -9.01 -13.68
N LEU A 27 0.25 -8.70 -14.50
CA LEU A 27 -1.03 -8.22 -14.00
C LEU A 27 -2.00 -9.39 -14.09
N ALA A 28 -2.51 -9.83 -12.94
CA ALA A 28 -3.77 -10.52 -12.89
C ALA A 28 -4.81 -9.64 -13.60
N LEU A 29 -5.60 -10.25 -14.47
CA LEU A 29 -6.77 -9.63 -15.09
C LEU A 29 -7.58 -8.89 -14.03
N VAL A 30 -7.75 -7.59 -14.23
CA VAL A 30 -8.83 -6.83 -13.60
C VAL A 30 -10.12 -7.33 -14.25
N ASP A 31 -11.09 -7.66 -13.40
CA ASP A 31 -12.39 -8.22 -13.75
C ASP A 31 -13.10 -7.35 -14.80
N ASP A 32 -13.38 -7.91 -15.98
CA ASP A 32 -14.16 -7.29 -17.04
C ASP A 32 -15.66 -7.35 -16.68
N GLN A 33 -16.12 -6.51 -15.74
CA GLN A 33 -17.56 -6.23 -15.59
C GLN A 33 -17.96 -5.08 -16.54
N PRO A 34 -18.84 -5.32 -17.53
CA PRO A 34 -19.31 -4.26 -18.43
C PRO A 34 -20.20 -3.29 -17.65
N GLY A 35 -19.74 -2.04 -17.44
CA GLY A 35 -20.55 -1.00 -16.80
C GLY A 35 -19.80 0.05 -15.96
N VAL A 36 -18.48 -0.06 -15.80
CA VAL A 36 -17.66 0.96 -15.12
C VAL A 36 -17.15 2.02 -16.10
N THR A 37 -17.25 3.28 -15.69
CA THR A 37 -16.72 4.43 -16.43
C THR A 37 -15.25 4.18 -16.69
N ARG A 38 -14.92 4.19 -17.96
CA ARG A 38 -13.61 3.91 -18.52
C ARG A 38 -12.70 5.05 -18.03
N ASP A 39 -11.71 4.76 -17.18
CA ASP A 39 -10.77 5.73 -16.59
C ASP A 39 -9.32 5.40 -17.01
N LEU A 40 -8.38 6.34 -16.79
CA LEU A 40 -6.94 6.22 -17.10
C LEU A 40 -6.37 4.88 -16.60
N ARG A 41 -5.62 4.17 -17.45
CA ARG A 41 -5.05 2.86 -17.08
C ARG A 41 -3.72 3.06 -16.37
N GLU A 42 -3.72 2.83 -15.06
CA GLU A 42 -2.53 2.90 -14.21
C GLU A 42 -1.89 1.51 -14.00
N GLY A 43 -0.57 1.47 -13.84
CA GLY A 43 0.16 0.25 -13.51
C GLY A 43 1.45 0.54 -12.74
N GLN A 44 1.95 -0.46 -12.00
CA GLN A 44 3.25 -0.35 -11.34
C GLN A 44 4.36 -0.64 -12.36
N GLY A 45 5.08 0.41 -12.77
CA GLY A 45 6.17 0.36 -13.72
C GLY A 45 7.53 0.11 -13.05
N ARG A 46 8.41 -0.61 -13.76
CA ARG A 46 9.78 -0.87 -13.35
C ARG A 46 10.73 -0.84 -14.54
N LEU A 47 11.84 -0.11 -14.40
CA LEU A 47 12.94 -0.12 -15.37
C LEU A 47 14.27 -0.05 -14.60
N GLY A 48 15.07 -1.10 -14.66
CA GLY A 48 16.26 -1.22 -13.81
C GLY A 48 15.90 -1.25 -12.32
N ASP A 49 16.51 -0.34 -11.56
CA ASP A 49 16.21 -0.06 -10.15
C ASP A 49 15.07 0.95 -9.97
N LEU A 50 14.75 1.78 -10.96
CA LEU A 50 13.63 2.72 -10.91
C LEU A 50 12.29 2.00 -10.72
N ARG A 51 11.45 2.60 -9.87
CA ARG A 51 10.05 2.21 -9.61
C ARG A 51 9.17 3.44 -9.79
N PHE A 52 8.05 3.30 -10.48
CA PHE A 52 7.17 4.42 -10.78
C PHE A 52 5.75 3.93 -11.07
N ILE A 53 4.77 4.84 -11.00
CA ILE A 53 3.43 4.61 -11.52
C ILE A 53 3.46 4.97 -13.00
N VAL A 54 3.06 4.06 -13.88
CA VAL A 54 2.92 4.33 -15.31
C VAL A 54 1.45 4.50 -15.66
N ILE A 55 1.13 5.53 -16.44
CA ILE A 55 -0.23 5.85 -16.87
C ILE A 55 -0.30 5.74 -18.40
N ASP A 56 -1.19 4.90 -18.93
CA ASP A 56 -1.46 4.83 -20.37
C ASP A 56 -2.63 5.75 -20.72
N SER A 57 -2.36 6.78 -21.53
CA SER A 57 -3.37 7.72 -21.98
C SER A 57 -4.35 7.11 -23.01
N ALA A 58 -4.11 5.89 -23.50
CA ALA A 58 -4.89 5.24 -24.57
C ALA A 58 -5.98 4.25 -24.12
N GLY A 59 -6.20 4.01 -22.82
CA GLY A 59 -7.25 3.09 -22.34
C GLY A 59 -8.70 3.51 -22.63
N LEU A 60 -8.93 4.58 -23.40
CA LEU A 60 -10.21 5.30 -23.50
C LEU A 60 -10.78 5.49 -24.90
N GLU A 61 -10.16 4.91 -25.92
CA GLU A 61 -10.70 4.95 -27.28
C GLU A 61 -11.62 3.77 -27.50
N ILE A 62 -12.94 3.99 -27.39
CA ILE A 62 -14.00 3.55 -28.33
C ILE A 62 -15.30 4.14 -27.78
N ALA A 63 -15.76 5.24 -28.36
CA ALA A 63 -17.18 5.56 -28.43
C ALA A 63 -17.40 6.44 -29.66
N GLU A 64 -18.20 5.94 -30.59
CA GLU A 64 -18.71 6.71 -31.72
C GLU A 64 -19.64 7.81 -31.20
N ASP A 65 -19.51 8.97 -31.83
CA ASP A 65 -20.33 10.18 -31.75
C ASP A 65 -20.17 11.21 -30.60
N ASP A 66 -20.18 12.46 -31.09
CA ASP A 66 -19.96 13.80 -30.53
C ASP A 66 -18.54 14.21 -30.10
N SER A 67 -17.93 15.02 -30.98
CA SER A 67 -16.59 15.64 -30.97
C SER A 67 -15.52 14.88 -30.18
N LEU A 68 -15.15 13.70 -30.70
CA LEU A 68 -14.05 12.83 -30.23
C LEU A 68 -12.83 13.65 -29.74
N GLN A 69 -12.45 14.69 -30.48
CA GLN A 69 -11.32 15.57 -30.18
C GLN A 69 -11.41 16.29 -28.83
N GLY A 70 -12.59 16.80 -28.42
CA GLY A 70 -12.73 17.61 -27.21
C GLY A 70 -12.63 16.78 -25.91
N ARG A 71 -13.10 15.53 -25.94
CA ARG A 71 -12.98 14.59 -24.82
C ARG A 71 -11.59 13.98 -24.73
N MET A 72 -11.00 13.57 -25.87
CA MET A 72 -9.62 13.06 -25.91
C MET A 72 -8.63 14.12 -25.41
N ARG A 73 -8.82 15.39 -25.82
CA ARG A 73 -8.01 16.52 -25.36
C ARG A 73 -8.01 16.67 -23.83
N ARG A 74 -9.18 16.70 -23.19
CA ARG A 74 -9.28 16.87 -21.73
C ARG A 74 -8.62 15.71 -20.97
N LEU A 75 -8.70 14.49 -21.51
CA LEU A 75 -8.10 13.31 -20.89
C LEU A 75 -6.58 13.30 -21.04
N THR A 76 -6.05 13.67 -22.21
CA THR A 76 -4.60 13.84 -22.39
C THR A 76 -4.06 15.00 -21.57
N GLU A 77 -4.73 16.15 -21.59
CA GLU A 77 -4.34 17.31 -20.75
C GLU A 77 -4.31 16.93 -19.26
N ARG A 78 -5.29 16.13 -18.79
CA ARG A 78 -5.31 15.63 -17.42
C ARG A 78 -4.14 14.70 -17.12
N ALA A 79 -3.85 13.73 -17.98
CA ALA A 79 -2.72 12.82 -17.80
C ALA A 79 -1.36 13.57 -17.80
N VAL A 80 -1.25 14.62 -18.61
CA VAL A 80 -0.07 15.49 -18.66
C VAL A 80 0.05 16.35 -17.41
N ASP A 81 -1.06 16.91 -16.92
CA ASP A 81 -1.09 17.73 -15.70
C ASP A 81 -0.82 16.89 -14.42
N GLU A 82 -1.15 15.59 -14.44
CA GLU A 82 -1.02 14.66 -13.29
C GLU A 82 0.35 13.95 -13.22
N ALA A 83 1.08 13.85 -14.34
CA ALA A 83 2.36 13.15 -14.37
C ALA A 83 3.57 14.05 -14.06
N ASP A 84 4.56 13.49 -13.37
CA ASP A 84 5.84 14.18 -13.15
C ASP A 84 6.66 14.21 -14.43
N ILE A 85 6.61 13.12 -15.19
CA ILE A 85 7.34 12.94 -16.44
C ILE A 85 6.36 12.44 -17.50
N CYS A 86 6.37 13.09 -18.67
CA CYS A 86 5.63 12.66 -19.84
C CYS A 86 6.57 11.99 -20.85
N LEU A 87 6.30 10.73 -21.17
CA LEU A 87 6.95 10.00 -22.26
C LEU A 87 6.11 10.15 -23.52
N PHE A 88 6.53 11.04 -24.40
CA PHE A 88 5.85 11.30 -25.67
C PHE A 88 6.30 10.33 -26.75
N VAL A 89 5.43 9.40 -27.13
CA VAL A 89 5.73 8.32 -28.05
C VAL A 89 5.26 8.68 -29.46
N VAL A 90 6.18 8.65 -30.42
CA VAL A 90 5.91 8.79 -31.86
C VAL A 90 6.29 7.50 -32.59
N ASP A 91 5.65 7.23 -33.72
CA ASP A 91 5.98 6.07 -34.56
C ASP A 91 7.06 6.44 -35.59
N ALA A 92 8.27 5.95 -35.39
CA ALA A 92 9.43 6.25 -36.21
C ALA A 92 9.33 5.70 -37.64
N ARG A 93 8.47 4.71 -37.90
CA ARG A 93 8.26 4.20 -39.27
C ARG A 93 7.38 5.13 -40.10
N VAL A 94 6.48 5.86 -39.43
CA VAL A 94 5.54 6.79 -40.07
C VAL A 94 6.13 8.20 -40.14
N GLY A 95 7.02 8.55 -39.21
CA GLY A 95 7.54 9.91 -39.08
C GLY A 95 6.59 10.82 -38.29
N VAL A 96 6.92 12.11 -38.24
CA VAL A 96 6.15 13.11 -37.49
C VAL A 96 4.89 13.48 -38.26
N THR A 97 3.74 13.45 -37.59
CA THR A 97 2.44 13.82 -38.17
C THR A 97 1.88 15.09 -37.52
N ALA A 98 0.88 15.72 -38.16
CA ALA A 98 0.18 16.88 -37.58
C ALA A 98 -0.46 16.58 -36.21
N ALA A 99 -0.84 15.32 -35.95
CA ALA A 99 -1.34 14.91 -34.65
C ALA A 99 -0.21 14.92 -33.59
N ASP A 100 1.01 14.54 -33.99
CA ASP A 100 2.18 14.56 -33.11
C ASP A 100 2.61 16.00 -32.79
N GLU A 101 2.56 16.90 -33.78
CA GLU A 101 2.79 18.34 -33.58
C GLU A 101 1.79 18.94 -32.58
N TYR A 102 0.52 18.56 -32.68
CA TYR A 102 -0.52 19.00 -31.76
C TYR A 102 -0.27 18.52 -30.32
N PHE A 103 0.09 17.24 -30.13
CA PHE A 103 0.46 16.73 -28.79
C PHE A 103 1.72 17.41 -28.26
N ALA A 104 2.71 17.67 -29.12
CA ALA A 104 3.92 18.39 -28.73
C ALA A 104 3.63 19.81 -28.24
N GLU A 105 2.66 20.51 -28.85
CA GLU A 105 2.23 21.83 -28.38
C GLU A 105 1.61 21.77 -26.98
N ILE A 106 0.75 20.77 -26.72
CA ILE A 106 0.15 20.56 -25.39
C ILE A 106 1.24 20.30 -24.34
N LEU A 107 2.15 19.36 -24.65
CA LEU A 107 3.24 18.97 -23.76
C LEU A 107 4.16 20.15 -23.44
N ARG A 108 4.54 20.95 -24.45
CA ARG A 108 5.41 22.12 -24.25
C ARG A 108 4.83 23.16 -23.29
N ARG A 109 3.49 23.29 -23.24
CA ARG A 109 2.81 24.28 -22.39
C ARG A 109 2.51 23.77 -20.99
N ARG A 110 2.36 22.46 -20.79
CA ARG A 110 1.77 21.87 -19.58
C ARG A 110 2.64 20.84 -18.87
N ALA A 111 3.40 20.05 -19.62
CA ALA A 111 4.20 19.00 -19.02
C ALA A 111 5.37 19.61 -18.24
N ARG A 112 5.67 19.06 -17.07
CA ARG A 112 6.84 19.47 -16.27
C ARG A 112 8.14 19.03 -16.94
N HIS A 113 8.19 17.74 -17.29
CA HIS A 113 9.28 17.14 -18.04
C HIS A 113 8.74 16.30 -19.18
N VAL A 114 9.39 16.37 -20.34
CA VAL A 114 9.02 15.62 -21.54
C VAL A 114 10.24 14.86 -22.06
N ILE A 115 10.05 13.57 -22.30
CA ILE A 115 11.00 12.74 -23.04
C ILE A 115 10.31 12.33 -24.34
N VAL A 116 10.96 12.55 -25.48
CA VAL A 116 10.47 12.05 -26.77
C VAL A 116 11.01 10.65 -27.01
N ALA A 117 10.14 9.71 -27.35
CA ALA A 117 10.48 8.35 -27.71
C ALA A 117 9.99 8.04 -29.13
N ALA A 118 10.92 7.92 -30.06
CA ALA A 118 10.66 7.41 -31.40
C ALA A 118 10.59 5.87 -31.32
N ASN A 119 9.38 5.34 -31.19
CA ASN A 119 9.11 3.92 -31.10
C ASN A 119 9.03 3.27 -32.48
N LYS A 120 9.27 1.95 -32.55
CA LYS A 120 9.39 1.19 -33.80
C LYS A 120 10.59 1.66 -34.65
N ALA A 121 11.67 2.08 -33.98
CA ALA A 121 12.86 2.62 -34.64
C ALA A 121 13.79 1.55 -35.24
N GLU A 122 13.35 0.30 -35.33
CA GLU A 122 14.11 -0.75 -36.00
C GLU A 122 14.29 -0.51 -37.51
N GLY A 123 15.52 -0.74 -37.99
CA GLY A 123 15.88 -0.61 -39.41
C GLY A 123 16.04 0.83 -39.93
N ARG A 124 16.38 0.97 -41.22
CA ARG A 124 16.70 2.26 -41.86
C ARG A 124 15.54 3.27 -41.86
N ALA A 125 14.30 2.78 -41.99
CA ALA A 125 13.12 3.64 -41.97
C ALA A 125 12.89 4.26 -40.58
N GLY A 126 13.15 3.50 -39.51
CA GLY A 126 13.06 3.98 -38.14
C GLY A 126 14.12 5.05 -37.81
N GLU A 127 15.30 4.98 -38.42
CA GLU A 127 16.34 6.01 -38.26
C GLU A 127 15.91 7.36 -38.84
N SER A 128 15.29 7.37 -40.02
CA SER A 128 14.80 8.60 -40.65
C SER A 128 13.69 9.27 -39.82
N GLY A 129 12.68 8.51 -39.39
CA GLY A 129 11.58 9.09 -38.61
C GLY A 129 11.98 9.50 -37.19
N ALA A 130 13.01 8.88 -36.61
CA ALA A 130 13.60 9.37 -35.36
C ALA A 130 14.30 10.73 -35.56
N MET A 131 14.95 10.96 -36.70
CA MET A 131 15.55 12.26 -37.02
C MET A 131 14.49 13.34 -37.25
N GLU A 132 13.35 12.99 -37.84
CA GLU A 132 12.23 13.93 -37.99
C GLU A 132 11.65 14.38 -36.64
N ALA A 133 11.68 13.54 -35.61
CA ALA A 133 11.15 13.86 -34.28
C ALA A 133 11.87 15.04 -33.60
N TYR A 134 13.08 15.41 -34.04
CA TYR A 134 13.74 16.64 -33.59
C TYR A 134 12.94 17.90 -33.93
N ALA A 135 12.16 17.89 -35.03
CA ALA A 135 11.34 19.03 -35.44
C ALA A 135 10.26 19.39 -34.42
N LEU A 136 9.90 18.46 -33.52
CA LEU A 136 8.94 18.70 -32.44
C LEU A 136 9.48 19.66 -31.36
N GLY A 137 10.79 19.92 -31.32
CA GLY A 137 11.40 20.89 -30.40
C GLY A 137 11.26 20.51 -28.93
N LEU A 138 11.26 19.21 -28.63
CA LEU A 138 11.07 18.66 -27.27
C LEU A 138 12.33 17.93 -26.75
N GLY A 139 13.50 18.25 -27.32
CA GLY A 139 14.78 17.62 -26.98
C GLY A 139 15.17 16.48 -27.92
N GLU A 140 16.18 15.72 -27.52
CA GLU A 140 16.69 14.58 -28.29
C GLU A 140 15.70 13.39 -28.22
N PRO A 141 15.23 12.87 -29.38
CA PRO A 141 14.33 11.73 -29.43
C PRO A 141 15.09 10.42 -29.17
N LEU A 142 14.65 9.69 -28.14
CA LEU A 142 15.15 8.36 -27.83
C LEU A 142 14.61 7.35 -28.85
N ARG A 143 15.51 6.63 -29.50
CA ARG A 143 15.15 5.54 -30.41
C ARG A 143 14.85 4.30 -29.59
N ILE A 144 13.61 3.82 -29.65
CA ILE A 144 13.19 2.64 -28.91
C ILE A 144 12.43 1.65 -29.80
N SER A 145 12.43 0.39 -29.38
CA SER A 145 11.50 -0.62 -29.88
C SER A 145 10.80 -1.26 -28.68
N ALA A 146 9.58 -0.83 -28.39
CA ALA A 146 8.78 -1.37 -27.29
C ALA A 146 8.49 -2.87 -27.45
N GLU A 147 8.42 -3.36 -28.69
CA GLU A 147 8.19 -4.78 -28.98
C GLU A 147 9.42 -5.62 -28.69
N HIS A 148 10.60 -5.20 -29.18
CA HIS A 148 11.84 -5.96 -29.05
C HIS A 148 12.63 -5.64 -27.76
N GLY A 149 12.33 -4.52 -27.11
CA GLY A 149 13.00 -4.05 -25.88
C GLY A 149 14.27 -3.25 -26.15
N GLU A 150 14.51 -2.81 -27.38
CA GLU A 150 15.66 -1.97 -27.74
C GLU A 150 15.46 -0.53 -27.26
N GLY A 151 16.55 0.14 -26.89
CA GLY A 151 16.55 1.54 -26.41
C GLY A 151 16.01 1.74 -24.99
N MET A 152 15.70 0.66 -24.26
CA MET A 152 15.23 0.74 -22.87
C MET A 152 16.32 1.23 -21.90
N ASP A 153 17.59 0.92 -22.18
CA ASP A 153 18.73 1.41 -21.39
C ASP A 153 18.92 2.92 -21.57
N ASP A 154 18.65 3.46 -22.76
CA ASP A 154 18.69 4.89 -23.02
C ASP A 154 17.50 5.60 -22.37
N LEU A 155 16.31 4.99 -22.40
CA LEU A 155 15.15 5.46 -21.63
C LEU A 155 15.44 5.47 -20.12
N TYR A 156 16.12 4.45 -19.60
CA TYR A 156 16.56 4.40 -18.21
C TYR A 156 17.50 5.57 -17.89
N ARG A 157 18.53 5.80 -18.72
CA ARG A 157 19.48 6.91 -18.53
C ARG A 157 18.82 8.28 -18.58
N ALA A 158 17.80 8.45 -19.42
CA ALA A 158 17.04 9.70 -19.51
C ALA A 158 16.11 9.90 -18.31
N LEU A 159 15.51 8.82 -17.79
CA LEU A 159 14.60 8.89 -16.64
C LEU A 159 15.32 9.09 -15.31
N MET A 160 16.49 8.49 -15.12
CA MET A 160 17.24 8.53 -13.86
C MET A 160 17.47 9.95 -13.30
N PRO A 161 18.04 10.92 -14.04
CA PRO A 161 18.27 12.27 -13.50
C PRO A 161 16.96 13.02 -13.22
N LEU A 162 15.89 12.75 -13.98
CA LEU A 162 14.59 13.35 -13.74
C LEU A 162 13.89 12.73 -12.53
N ALA A 163 14.08 11.43 -12.29
CA ALA A 163 13.59 10.76 -11.10
C ALA A 163 14.24 11.35 -9.85
N ASP A 164 15.56 11.58 -9.87
CA ASP A 164 16.30 12.23 -8.79
C ASP A 164 15.82 13.68 -8.56
N GLN A 165 15.58 14.44 -9.64
CA GLN A 165 15.04 15.80 -9.55
C GLN A 165 13.63 15.81 -8.97
N VAL A 166 12.75 14.94 -9.45
CA VAL A 166 11.38 14.80 -8.94
C VAL A 166 11.41 14.38 -7.47
N GLU A 167 12.34 13.52 -7.06
CA GLU A 167 12.52 13.12 -5.67
C GLU A 167 13.09 14.25 -4.80
N ALA A 168 13.98 15.10 -5.34
CA ALA A 168 14.56 16.24 -4.64
C ALA A 168 13.59 17.44 -4.52
N GLU A 169 12.74 17.67 -5.53
CA GLU A 169 11.71 18.71 -5.54
C GLU A 169 10.46 18.29 -4.76
N ARG A 170 10.21 16.98 -4.65
CA ARG A 170 9.22 16.48 -3.72
C ARG A 170 9.79 16.64 -2.31
N PRO A 171 9.07 17.29 -1.37
CA PRO A 171 9.31 16.95 0.03
C PRO A 171 9.18 15.43 0.11
N ALA A 172 10.18 14.75 0.67
CA ALA A 172 10.25 13.29 0.74
C ALA A 172 8.84 12.74 0.91
N PRO A 173 8.33 11.84 0.02
CA PRO A 173 6.96 11.39 0.12
C PRO A 173 6.72 10.94 1.55
N ILE A 174 5.88 11.68 2.29
CA ILE A 174 5.49 11.32 3.65
C ILE A 174 4.40 10.26 3.52
N GLU A 175 4.73 9.19 2.80
CA GLU A 175 4.22 7.88 3.16
C GLU A 175 4.86 7.58 4.52
N PRO A 176 4.09 7.20 5.55
CA PRO A 176 4.73 6.76 6.78
C PRO A 176 5.75 5.66 6.47
N GLU A 177 6.87 5.65 7.18
CA GLU A 177 7.88 4.60 7.02
C GLU A 177 7.29 3.25 7.48
N PHE A 178 6.58 2.55 6.60
CA PHE A 178 6.01 1.23 6.85
C PHE A 178 7.04 0.10 6.79
N ASP A 179 8.25 0.41 6.32
CA ASP A 179 9.36 -0.52 6.09
C ASP A 179 10.65 0.02 6.71
N VAL A 180 10.64 0.30 8.02
CA VAL A 180 11.89 0.36 8.78
C VAL A 180 12.40 -1.09 8.92
N ASP A 181 12.95 -1.60 7.82
CA ASP A 181 13.62 -2.90 7.79
C ASP A 181 14.85 -2.80 8.69
N LEU A 182 14.81 -3.54 9.79
CA LEU A 182 15.96 -3.64 10.67
C LEU A 182 17.03 -4.48 9.97
N SER A 183 18.28 -4.01 9.97
CA SER A 183 19.39 -4.88 9.57
C SER A 183 19.46 -6.10 10.51
N GLU A 184 20.03 -7.22 10.06
CA GLU A 184 20.21 -8.39 10.95
C GLU A 184 21.04 -8.00 12.20
N GLU A 185 21.96 -7.03 12.08
CA GLU A 185 22.76 -6.47 13.18
C GLU A 185 21.94 -5.60 14.14
N ASP A 186 21.03 -4.75 13.63
CA ASP A 186 20.11 -3.96 14.48
C ASP A 186 19.13 -4.89 15.20
N ALA A 187 18.57 -5.88 14.50
CA ALA A 187 17.68 -6.87 15.09
C ALA A 187 18.37 -7.70 16.19
N GLU A 188 19.67 -7.96 16.07
CA GLU A 188 20.48 -8.70 17.06
C GLU A 188 20.96 -7.83 18.23
N SER A 189 21.38 -6.59 17.99
CA SER A 189 21.93 -5.68 19.02
C SER A 189 20.86 -5.06 19.93
N GLY A 190 19.63 -4.92 19.45
CA GLY A 190 18.55 -4.25 20.20
C GLY A 190 18.71 -2.73 20.31
N GLU A 191 19.76 -2.15 19.71
CA GLU A 191 19.99 -0.71 19.62
C GLU A 191 19.46 -0.18 18.27
N GLY A 192 19.06 1.09 18.22
CA GLY A 192 18.39 1.70 17.04
C GLY A 192 16.90 1.99 17.24
N ALA A 193 16.46 2.29 18.48
CA ALA A 193 15.14 2.90 18.67
C ALA A 193 15.18 4.31 18.07
N GLU A 194 14.78 4.45 16.81
CA GLU A 194 14.46 5.76 16.25
C GLU A 194 13.48 6.48 17.18
N ASP A 195 13.65 7.78 17.36
CA ASP A 195 12.67 8.60 18.07
C ASP A 195 11.41 8.67 17.18
N TRP A 196 10.51 7.72 17.41
CA TRP A 196 9.21 7.60 16.75
C TRP A 196 8.18 8.55 17.33
N ARG A 197 8.52 9.29 18.40
CA ARG A 197 7.56 10.18 19.04
C ARG A 197 7.20 11.33 18.09
N PRO A 198 5.92 11.70 18.02
CA PRO A 198 5.49 12.79 17.16
C PRO A 198 6.23 14.08 17.49
N SER A 199 6.73 14.75 16.47
CA SER A 199 7.40 16.05 16.55
C SER A 199 6.98 16.95 15.39
N GLU A 200 7.28 18.24 15.43
CA GLU A 200 6.98 19.16 14.31
C GLU A 200 7.59 18.68 12.98
N ALA A 201 8.78 18.08 13.03
CA ALA A 201 9.45 17.51 11.87
C ALA A 201 8.84 16.17 11.40
N ARG A 202 8.24 15.41 12.33
CA ARG A 202 7.62 14.10 12.10
C ARG A 202 6.26 14.04 12.80
N PRO A 203 5.23 14.73 12.26
CA PRO A 203 3.90 14.75 12.88
C PRO A 203 3.27 13.36 12.79
N LEU A 204 2.44 12.98 13.76
CA LEU A 204 1.70 11.71 13.73
C LEU A 204 0.72 11.70 12.55
N GLN A 205 0.77 10.66 11.72
CA GLN A 205 -0.06 10.54 10.53
C GLN A 205 -1.40 9.86 10.90
N LEU A 206 -2.49 10.61 10.95
CA LEU A 206 -3.81 10.19 11.42
C LEU A 206 -4.81 10.14 10.24
N ALA A 207 -5.64 9.10 10.15
CA ALA A 207 -6.84 9.13 9.30
C ALA A 207 -8.10 8.95 10.15
N VAL A 208 -9.14 9.72 9.85
CA VAL A 208 -10.46 9.58 10.48
C VAL A 208 -11.45 9.07 9.44
N ILE A 209 -11.83 7.81 9.55
CA ILE A 209 -12.67 7.10 8.59
C ILE A 209 -13.93 6.56 9.24
N GLY A 210 -14.89 6.14 8.43
CA GLY A 210 -16.22 5.74 8.90
C GLY A 210 -17.29 6.07 7.88
N ARG A 211 -18.50 5.57 8.13
CA ARG A 211 -19.65 5.77 7.24
C ARG A 211 -20.04 7.26 7.05
N PRO A 212 -20.79 7.56 5.98
CA PRO A 212 -21.47 8.84 5.86
C PRO A 212 -22.25 9.17 7.14
N ASN A 213 -22.24 10.44 7.55
CA ASN A 213 -22.99 10.95 8.70
C ASN A 213 -22.59 10.42 10.09
N ALA A 214 -21.54 9.59 10.20
CA ALA A 214 -20.94 9.21 11.48
C ALA A 214 -20.34 10.40 12.25
N GLY A 215 -20.17 11.55 11.61
CA GLY A 215 -19.71 12.81 12.22
C GLY A 215 -18.21 13.10 12.02
N LYS A 216 -17.57 12.50 11.00
CA LYS A 216 -16.14 12.68 10.68
C LYS A 216 -15.74 14.15 10.54
N SER A 217 -16.45 14.91 9.70
CA SER A 217 -16.16 16.33 9.48
C SER A 217 -16.31 17.17 10.75
N THR A 218 -17.33 16.87 11.56
CA THR A 218 -17.54 17.55 12.85
C THR A 218 -16.37 17.26 13.79
N LEU A 219 -15.88 16.01 13.83
CA LEU A 219 -14.75 15.62 14.67
C LEU A 219 -13.46 16.31 14.21
N ILE A 220 -13.16 16.25 12.92
CA ILE A 220 -11.95 16.87 12.34
C ILE A 220 -11.95 18.37 12.59
N ASN A 221 -13.06 19.07 12.34
CA ASN A 221 -13.17 20.50 12.62
C ASN A 221 -12.96 20.82 14.11
N LYS A 222 -13.46 19.95 15.00
CA LYS A 222 -13.26 20.13 16.44
C LYS A 222 -11.81 19.95 16.86
N ILE A 223 -11.07 19.06 16.18
CA ILE A 223 -9.64 18.84 16.39
C ILE A 223 -8.80 20.01 15.87
N ILE A 224 -9.13 20.55 14.68
CA ILE A 224 -8.41 21.68 14.07
C ILE A 224 -8.67 23.00 14.82
N GLY A 225 -9.82 23.11 15.49
CA GLY A 225 -10.29 24.33 16.13
C GLY A 225 -11.06 25.22 15.15
N GLU A 226 -12.19 25.77 15.58
CA GLU A 226 -13.13 26.52 14.73
C GLU A 226 -12.53 27.82 14.12
N ASP A 227 -11.44 28.36 14.69
CA ASP A 227 -10.80 29.61 14.28
C ASP A 227 -9.58 29.46 13.34
N ARG A 228 -9.04 28.24 13.17
CA ARG A 228 -8.05 27.97 12.13
C ARG A 228 -8.78 27.58 10.86
N LEU A 229 -9.28 28.60 10.15
CA LEU A 229 -9.59 28.49 8.72
C LEU A 229 -8.46 27.69 8.08
N LEU A 230 -8.81 26.58 7.41
CA LEU A 230 -7.93 25.76 6.58
C LEU A 230 -6.97 26.69 5.83
N THR A 231 -5.77 26.90 6.36
CA THR A 231 -4.78 27.71 5.68
C THR A 231 -4.48 26.99 4.39
N GLY A 232 -4.57 27.74 3.30
CA GLY A 232 -4.58 27.24 1.94
C GLY A 232 -3.36 26.37 1.59
N PRO A 233 -3.38 25.75 0.41
CA PRO A 233 -2.42 24.73 0.02
C PRO A 233 -1.02 25.32 0.05
N GLU A 234 -0.13 24.76 0.87
CA GLU A 234 1.30 24.90 0.61
C GLU A 234 1.55 24.32 -0.79
N ALA A 235 2.04 25.16 -1.68
CA ALA A 235 2.34 24.77 -3.05
C ALA A 235 3.41 23.67 -3.01
N GLY A 236 3.02 22.43 -3.31
CA GLY A 236 3.93 21.28 -3.29
C GLY A 236 3.26 19.91 -3.14
N ILE A 237 2.02 19.86 -2.66
CA ILE A 237 1.26 18.59 -2.55
C ILE A 237 0.66 18.18 -3.91
N THR A 238 0.98 16.96 -4.35
CA THR A 238 0.29 16.28 -5.45
C THR A 238 -1.20 16.11 -5.12
N ARG A 239 -2.03 16.15 -6.16
CA ARG A 239 -3.48 16.39 -6.15
C ARG A 239 -4.35 15.33 -5.41
N ASP A 240 -3.76 14.32 -4.76
CA ASP A 240 -4.42 13.04 -4.46
C ASP A 240 -4.65 12.67 -2.98
N SER A 241 -4.26 13.49 -2.02
CA SER A 241 -4.94 13.51 -0.71
C SER A 241 -4.73 14.86 -0.03
N ILE A 242 -5.82 15.56 0.28
CA ILE A 242 -5.72 16.81 1.04
C ILE A 242 -5.49 16.39 2.49
N SER A 243 -4.30 16.69 2.99
CA SER A 243 -3.92 16.52 4.39
C SER A 243 -3.90 17.87 5.09
N VAL A 244 -4.14 17.87 6.40
CA VAL A 244 -4.08 19.07 7.23
C VAL A 244 -3.13 18.81 8.39
N THR A 245 -2.08 19.62 8.47
CA THR A 245 -1.20 19.64 9.65
C THR A 245 -1.85 20.49 10.73
N THR A 246 -1.97 19.94 11.94
CA THR A 246 -2.52 20.63 13.10
C THR A 246 -1.86 20.12 14.37
N GLU A 247 -2.06 20.85 15.46
CA GLU A 247 -1.72 20.38 16.80
C GLU A 247 -3.00 19.89 17.48
N PHE A 248 -3.01 18.64 17.95
CA PHE A 248 -4.11 18.10 18.72
C PHE A 248 -3.62 17.84 20.15
N MET A 249 -4.10 18.65 21.11
CA MET A 249 -3.75 18.56 22.54
C MET A 249 -2.22 18.51 22.79
N GLY A 250 -1.44 19.40 22.17
CA GLY A 250 0.02 19.42 22.34
C GLY A 250 0.79 18.49 21.41
N THR A 251 0.12 17.65 20.62
CA THR A 251 0.77 16.69 19.72
C THR A 251 0.67 17.17 18.27
N PRO A 252 1.79 17.34 17.54
CA PRO A 252 1.77 17.64 16.12
C PRO A 252 1.25 16.43 15.35
N MET A 253 0.19 16.64 14.57
CA MET A 253 -0.49 15.61 13.79
C MET A 253 -0.76 16.08 12.36
N ARG A 254 -0.77 15.14 11.42
CA ARG A 254 -1.26 15.34 10.07
C ARG A 254 -2.47 14.45 9.85
N ILE A 255 -3.60 15.07 9.53
CA ILE A 255 -4.87 14.38 9.32
C ILE A 255 -5.09 14.16 7.82
N PHE A 256 -5.21 12.91 7.39
CA PHE A 256 -5.58 12.51 6.04
C PHE A 256 -7.09 12.28 5.92
N ASP A 257 -7.60 12.50 4.70
CA ASP A 257 -9.02 12.42 4.31
C ASP A 257 -9.89 13.64 4.63
N THR A 258 -9.49 14.84 4.18
CA THR A 258 -10.41 16.00 4.16
C THR A 258 -11.21 16.12 2.86
N ALA A 259 -11.17 15.14 1.95
CA ALA A 259 -11.87 15.18 0.67
C ALA A 259 -13.41 15.25 0.84
N GLY A 260 -13.93 14.58 1.87
CA GLY A 260 -15.33 14.71 2.30
C GLY A 260 -15.70 16.10 2.85
N MET A 261 -14.71 16.91 3.25
CA MET A 261 -14.94 18.24 3.85
C MET A 261 -15.13 19.34 2.80
N ARG A 262 -14.43 19.29 1.65
CA ARG A 262 -14.61 20.30 0.58
C ARG A 262 -15.88 20.11 -0.26
N LYS A 263 -16.35 18.86 -0.44
CA LYS A 263 -17.53 18.58 -1.28
C LYS A 263 -18.87 18.96 -0.64
N ARG A 264 -18.95 19.18 0.68
CA ARG A 264 -20.20 19.60 1.34
C ARG A 264 -20.56 21.08 1.17
N ALA A 265 -19.65 21.92 0.66
CA ALA A 265 -19.97 23.31 0.33
C ALA A 265 -20.73 23.45 -1.01
N LYS A 266 -20.72 22.43 -1.87
CA LYS A 266 -21.40 22.45 -3.18
C LYS A 266 -21.82 21.03 -3.62
N VAL A 267 -23.13 20.78 -3.64
CA VAL A 267 -23.90 19.78 -4.43
C VAL A 267 -24.35 18.47 -3.75
N ASN A 268 -25.64 18.15 -4.00
CA ASN A 268 -26.46 17.01 -3.52
C ASN A 268 -26.03 15.61 -4.03
N ASP A 269 -26.16 14.63 -3.14
CA ASP A 269 -26.63 13.22 -3.24
C ASP A 269 -26.17 12.24 -4.34
N LYS A 270 -25.27 12.57 -5.28
CA LYS A 270 -24.74 11.58 -6.25
C LYS A 270 -23.32 11.06 -5.97
N LEU A 271 -22.80 11.25 -4.75
CA LEU A 271 -21.36 11.21 -4.45
C LEU A 271 -20.93 10.21 -3.35
N GLU A 272 -21.66 9.11 -3.16
CA GLU A 272 -21.42 8.19 -2.03
C GLU A 272 -20.33 7.14 -2.28
N LYS A 273 -20.24 6.57 -3.49
CA LYS A 273 -19.21 5.56 -3.82
C LYS A 273 -17.78 6.15 -3.87
N LEU A 274 -17.66 7.43 -4.19
CA LEU A 274 -16.37 8.14 -4.21
C LEU A 274 -15.81 8.39 -2.79
N SER A 275 -16.68 8.54 -1.77
CA SER A 275 -16.24 8.76 -0.39
C SER A 275 -15.58 7.54 0.26
N VAL A 276 -15.81 6.33 -0.25
CA VAL A 276 -15.21 5.10 0.28
C VAL A 276 -13.80 4.91 -0.27
N ALA A 277 -13.61 5.11 -1.57
CA ALA A 277 -12.29 5.04 -2.21
C ALA A 277 -11.30 6.06 -1.62
N ASP A 278 -11.77 7.28 -1.32
CA ASP A 278 -10.96 8.31 -0.68
C ASP A 278 -10.57 7.92 0.76
N GLY A 279 -11.47 7.30 1.52
CA GLY A 279 -11.18 6.80 2.87
C GLY A 279 -10.19 5.62 2.89
N LEU A 280 -10.30 4.69 1.92
CA LEU A 280 -9.33 3.61 1.76
C LEU A 280 -7.95 4.17 1.39
N ARG A 281 -7.88 5.19 0.54
CA ARG A 281 -6.62 5.86 0.20
C ARG A 281 -5.97 6.48 1.44
N ALA A 282 -6.75 7.15 2.28
CA ALA A 282 -6.24 7.78 3.50
C ALA A 282 -5.67 6.80 4.52
N VAL A 283 -6.24 5.59 4.62
CA VAL A 283 -5.68 4.51 5.45
C VAL A 283 -4.22 4.23 5.06
N ARG A 284 -3.88 4.25 3.76
CA ARG A 284 -2.53 3.95 3.27
C ARG A 284 -1.49 4.97 3.74
N PHE A 285 -1.89 6.21 4.01
CA PHE A 285 -1.02 7.28 4.49
C PHE A 285 -1.02 7.45 6.02
N ALA A 286 -1.85 6.70 6.75
CA ALA A 286 -1.99 6.86 8.19
C ALA A 286 -1.20 5.82 8.99
N GLU A 287 -0.57 6.23 10.08
CA GLU A 287 -0.03 5.34 11.11
C GLU A 287 -1.15 4.86 12.03
N VAL A 288 -2.02 5.80 12.43
CA VAL A 288 -3.20 5.54 13.26
C VAL A 288 -4.47 5.85 12.48
N VAL A 289 -5.40 4.90 12.52
CA VAL A 289 -6.71 5.00 11.88
C VAL A 289 -7.79 5.03 12.95
N VAL A 290 -8.54 6.13 13.00
CA VAL A 290 -9.73 6.27 13.83
C VAL A 290 -10.96 5.86 13.04
N VAL A 291 -11.54 4.71 13.38
CA VAL A 291 -12.82 4.25 12.83
C VAL A 291 -13.94 4.87 13.66
N LEU A 292 -14.59 5.88 13.09
CA LEU A 292 -15.66 6.63 13.72
C LEU A 292 -17.02 5.96 13.45
N LEU A 293 -17.68 5.51 14.52
CA LEU A 293 -18.99 4.89 14.52
C LEU A 293 -20.06 5.88 14.96
N ASP A 294 -21.28 5.73 14.45
CA ASP A 294 -22.46 6.36 15.03
C ASP A 294 -23.01 5.46 16.15
N VAL A 295 -23.14 5.98 17.38
CA VAL A 295 -23.65 5.21 18.52
C VAL A 295 -25.06 4.66 18.30
N ALA A 296 -25.90 5.34 17.51
CA ALA A 296 -27.28 4.92 17.28
C ALA A 296 -27.36 3.65 16.42
N ILE A 297 -26.41 3.48 15.49
CA ILE A 297 -26.35 2.36 14.55
C ILE A 297 -24.89 1.92 14.37
N PRO A 298 -24.25 1.32 15.39
CA PRO A 298 -22.83 0.98 15.35
C PRO A 298 -22.59 -0.34 14.58
N PHE A 299 -21.36 -0.55 14.12
CA PHE A 299 -20.88 -1.81 13.52
C PHE A 299 -21.65 -2.30 12.27
N GLU A 300 -22.08 -1.38 11.43
CA GLU A 300 -22.66 -1.71 10.13
C GLU A 300 -21.62 -2.32 9.19
N GLN A 301 -22.07 -2.98 8.11
CA GLN A 301 -21.17 -3.72 7.20
C GLN A 301 -19.99 -2.88 6.70
N GLN A 302 -20.24 -1.60 6.41
CA GLN A 302 -19.18 -0.69 5.94
C GLN A 302 -18.19 -0.32 7.06
N ASP A 303 -18.64 -0.15 8.30
CA ASP A 303 -17.75 0.11 9.43
C ASP A 303 -16.80 -1.07 9.65
N LEU A 304 -17.34 -2.30 9.58
CA LEU A 304 -16.57 -3.53 9.70
C LEU A 304 -15.54 -3.67 8.57
N ARG A 305 -15.94 -3.44 7.31
CA ARG A 305 -15.02 -3.49 6.15
C ARG A 305 -13.89 -2.48 6.27
N ILE A 306 -14.19 -1.28 6.75
CA ILE A 306 -13.20 -0.22 6.92
C ILE A 306 -12.19 -0.59 8.01
N ALA A 307 -12.68 -1.08 9.15
CA ALA A 307 -11.82 -1.54 10.25
C ALA A 307 -10.93 -2.73 9.83
N ASP A 308 -11.51 -3.68 9.09
CA ASP A 308 -10.79 -4.84 8.56
C ASP A 308 -9.71 -4.45 7.54
N TYR A 309 -10.01 -3.47 6.68
CA TYR A 309 -9.03 -2.94 5.75
C TYR A 309 -7.87 -2.24 6.47
N ALA A 310 -8.15 -1.45 7.51
CA ALA A 310 -7.10 -0.79 8.30
C ALA A 310 -6.18 -1.80 9.02
N GLU A 311 -6.74 -2.89 9.56
CA GLU A 311 -5.97 -4.00 10.12
C GLU A 311 -5.14 -4.71 9.04
N THR A 312 -5.74 -4.97 7.88
CA THR A 312 -5.08 -5.64 6.75
C THR A 312 -3.95 -4.80 6.17
N GLU A 313 -4.05 -3.47 6.17
CA GLU A 313 -2.97 -2.54 5.82
C GLU A 313 -1.93 -2.38 6.95
N GLY A 314 -2.15 -3.01 8.10
CA GLY A 314 -1.22 -3.04 9.22
C GLY A 314 -1.20 -1.76 10.06
N ARG A 315 -2.32 -1.02 10.13
CA ARG A 315 -2.38 0.28 10.82
C ARG A 315 -2.84 0.11 12.26
N ALA A 316 -2.40 1.01 13.14
CA ALA A 316 -2.94 1.08 14.49
C ALA A 316 -4.40 1.52 14.41
N VAL A 317 -5.34 0.73 14.95
CA VAL A 317 -6.76 1.03 14.86
C VAL A 317 -7.30 1.51 16.21
N VAL A 318 -8.02 2.62 16.19
CA VAL A 318 -8.80 3.12 17.33
C VAL A 318 -10.26 3.22 16.90
N VAL A 319 -11.18 2.67 17.69
CA VAL A 319 -12.61 2.75 17.41
C VAL A 319 -13.23 3.84 18.28
N ALA A 320 -13.91 4.79 17.64
CA ALA A 320 -14.54 5.92 18.31
C ALA A 320 -16.06 5.90 18.10
N ALA A 321 -16.83 5.66 19.17
CA ALA A 321 -18.29 5.76 19.15
C ALA A 321 -18.70 7.23 19.34
N ASN A 322 -19.14 7.86 18.25
CA ASN A 322 -19.52 9.26 18.19
C ASN A 322 -21.00 9.49 18.54
N LYS A 323 -21.36 10.76 18.74
CA LYS A 323 -22.71 11.22 19.15
C LYS A 323 -23.13 10.69 20.52
N TRP A 324 -22.15 10.41 21.38
CA TRP A 324 -22.38 9.91 22.75
C TRP A 324 -23.18 10.87 23.63
N ASP A 325 -23.32 12.13 23.22
CA ASP A 325 -24.21 13.12 23.85
C ASP A 325 -25.70 12.81 23.66
N LEU A 326 -26.08 12.05 22.63
CA LEU A 326 -27.46 11.67 22.34
C LEU A 326 -27.91 10.41 23.07
N GLU A 327 -26.98 9.68 23.69
CA GLU A 327 -27.29 8.43 24.41
C GLU A 327 -27.75 8.71 25.84
N GLU A 328 -28.89 8.11 26.23
CA GLU A 328 -29.48 8.28 27.55
C GLU A 328 -28.93 7.23 28.53
N ASP A 329 -28.99 5.93 28.18
CA ASP A 329 -28.45 4.83 29.01
C ASP A 329 -27.00 4.51 28.64
N LYS A 330 -26.11 5.39 29.10
CA LYS A 330 -24.67 5.30 28.82
C LYS A 330 -24.01 4.01 29.34
N PRO A 331 -24.27 3.54 30.57
CA PRO A 331 -23.64 2.32 31.07
C PRO A 331 -24.02 1.07 30.26
N GLU A 332 -25.31 0.88 29.98
CA GLU A 332 -25.77 -0.29 29.22
C GLU A 332 -25.26 -0.24 27.78
N LYS A 333 -25.37 0.91 27.12
CA LYS A 333 -24.90 1.07 25.74
C LYS A 333 -23.41 0.83 25.59
N LEU A 334 -22.60 1.29 26.55
CA LEU A 334 -21.15 1.07 26.51
C LEU A 334 -20.80 -0.41 26.62
N LYS A 335 -21.54 -1.16 27.44
CA LYS A 335 -21.36 -2.62 27.57
C LYS A 335 -21.73 -3.31 26.26
N GLU A 336 -22.87 -2.98 25.67
CA GLU A 336 -23.31 -3.53 24.37
C GLU A 336 -22.29 -3.27 23.25
N LEU A 337 -21.74 -2.04 23.20
CA LEU A 337 -20.72 -1.67 22.22
C LEU A 337 -19.43 -2.49 22.38
N ARG A 338 -18.97 -2.72 23.62
CA ARG A 338 -17.78 -3.53 23.90
C ARG A 338 -17.97 -4.98 23.50
N GLU A 339 -19.10 -5.58 23.89
CA GLU A 339 -19.43 -6.98 23.54
C GLU A 339 -19.56 -7.14 22.02
N SER A 340 -20.20 -6.18 21.35
CA SER A 340 -20.32 -6.18 19.89
C SER A 340 -18.97 -6.01 19.20
N PHE A 341 -18.11 -5.13 19.72
CA PHE A 341 -16.78 -4.92 19.16
C PHE A 341 -15.92 -6.19 19.20
N GLU A 342 -15.87 -6.85 20.36
CA GLU A 342 -15.10 -8.08 20.52
C GLU A 342 -15.64 -9.24 19.67
N ARG A 343 -16.97 -9.30 19.48
CA ARG A 343 -17.63 -10.34 18.69
C ARG A 343 -17.46 -10.12 17.18
N LEU A 344 -17.61 -8.89 16.71
CA LEU A 344 -17.65 -8.57 15.27
C LEU A 344 -16.27 -8.27 14.68
N LEU A 345 -15.31 -7.82 15.49
CA LEU A 345 -13.95 -7.50 15.07
C LEU A 345 -12.90 -8.23 15.94
N PRO A 346 -12.90 -9.58 15.98
CA PRO A 346 -11.99 -10.37 16.82
C PRO A 346 -10.50 -10.15 16.48
N GLN A 347 -10.19 -9.74 15.26
CA GLN A 347 -8.84 -9.40 14.81
C GLN A 347 -8.28 -8.15 15.51
N LEU A 348 -9.16 -7.21 15.89
CA LEU A 348 -8.83 -5.99 16.63
C LEU A 348 -9.02 -6.14 18.14
N LYS A 349 -9.03 -7.38 18.66
CA LYS A 349 -9.19 -7.62 20.09
C LYS A 349 -8.15 -6.87 20.91
N GLY A 350 -8.63 -6.04 21.85
CA GLY A 350 -7.81 -5.18 22.69
C GLY A 350 -7.57 -3.78 22.11
N ALA A 351 -8.02 -3.48 20.90
CA ALA A 351 -7.93 -2.13 20.36
C ALA A 351 -8.77 -1.16 21.19
N PRO A 352 -8.37 0.12 21.32
CA PRO A 352 -9.11 1.07 22.12
C PRO A 352 -10.50 1.34 21.52
N LEU A 353 -11.54 1.21 22.35
CA LEU A 353 -12.88 1.69 22.07
C LEU A 353 -13.19 2.88 22.98
N VAL A 354 -13.34 4.05 22.38
CA VAL A 354 -13.56 5.33 23.08
C VAL A 354 -14.89 5.96 22.69
N THR A 355 -15.57 6.55 23.66
CA THR A 355 -16.82 7.28 23.43
C THR A 355 -16.54 8.77 23.29
N VAL A 356 -17.06 9.38 22.23
CA VAL A 356 -16.82 10.79 21.90
C VAL A 356 -18.11 11.49 21.48
N SER A 357 -18.13 12.81 21.67
CA SER A 357 -19.12 13.68 21.05
C SER A 357 -18.37 14.75 20.28
N ALA A 358 -18.27 14.57 18.97
CA ALA A 358 -17.63 15.54 18.08
C ALA A 358 -18.28 16.93 18.18
N LYS A 359 -19.58 16.99 18.43
CA LYS A 359 -20.34 18.24 18.56
C LYS A 359 -19.96 19.02 19.83
N THR A 360 -19.90 18.33 20.96
CA THR A 360 -19.64 18.98 22.26
C THR A 360 -18.15 19.04 22.62
N GLY A 361 -17.31 18.23 21.97
CA GLY A 361 -15.89 18.04 22.31
C GLY A 361 -15.66 17.09 23.49
N LYS A 362 -16.71 16.56 24.13
CA LYS A 362 -16.55 15.61 25.24
C LYS A 362 -15.90 14.31 24.76
N GLY A 363 -14.86 13.85 25.48
CA GLY A 363 -14.14 12.61 25.20
C GLY A 363 -13.00 12.74 24.18
N LEU A 364 -12.70 13.94 23.67
CA LEU A 364 -11.57 14.16 22.77
C LEU A 364 -10.21 13.92 23.45
N ASP A 365 -10.11 14.23 24.74
CA ASP A 365 -8.97 13.89 25.59
C ASP A 365 -8.70 12.38 25.65
N ARG A 366 -9.77 11.58 25.84
CA ARG A 366 -9.69 10.11 25.85
C ARG A 366 -9.35 9.57 24.47
N LEU A 367 -9.90 10.15 23.41
CA LEU A 367 -9.55 9.79 22.03
C LEU A 367 -8.07 10.08 21.73
N HIS A 368 -7.58 11.26 22.10
CA HIS A 368 -6.18 11.65 21.93
C HIS A 368 -5.23 10.68 22.65
N ASN A 369 -5.51 10.37 23.93
CA ASN A 369 -4.74 9.38 24.67
C ASN A 369 -4.77 7.98 24.02
N ALA A 370 -5.94 7.56 23.53
CA ALA A 370 -6.07 6.28 22.82
C ALA A 370 -5.25 6.23 21.52
N ILE A 371 -5.21 7.33 20.76
CA ILE A 371 -4.39 7.46 19.55
C ILE A 371 -2.91 7.32 19.89
N LEU A 372 -2.43 8.03 20.93
CA LEU A 372 -1.04 7.95 21.36
C LEU A 372 -0.65 6.56 21.86
N MET A 373 -1.50 5.93 22.66
CA MET A 373 -1.28 4.57 23.15
C MET A 373 -1.22 3.56 21.98
N ALA A 374 -2.15 3.67 21.02
CA ALA A 374 -2.15 2.80 19.85
C ALA A 374 -0.89 3.00 18.99
N HIS A 375 -0.45 4.25 18.82
CA HIS A 375 0.78 4.60 18.10
C HIS A 375 2.03 4.05 18.82
N GLU A 376 2.11 4.18 20.14
CA GLU A 376 3.22 3.66 20.94
C GLU A 376 3.32 2.13 20.85
N VAL A 377 2.19 1.43 21.01
CA VAL A 377 2.15 -0.03 20.89
C VAL A 377 2.51 -0.46 19.47
N TRP A 378 2.06 0.27 18.46
CA TRP A 378 2.41 0.02 17.06
C TRP A 378 3.89 0.28 16.76
N ASN A 379 4.60 1.10 17.54
CA ASN A 379 6.05 1.30 17.40
C ASN A 379 6.90 0.37 18.29
N ARG A 380 6.26 -0.52 19.05
CA ARG A 380 6.94 -1.27 20.11
C ARG A 380 8.00 -2.23 19.56
N ARG A 381 9.20 -2.15 20.13
CA ARG A 381 10.34 -3.05 19.84
C ARG A 381 10.53 -4.04 20.97
N VAL A 382 10.75 -5.30 20.61
CA VAL A 382 11.06 -6.40 21.52
C VAL A 382 12.42 -6.97 21.14
N SER A 383 13.35 -7.01 22.10
CA SER A 383 14.68 -7.56 21.86
C SER A 383 14.63 -9.03 21.46
N THR A 384 15.51 -9.43 20.55
CA THR A 384 15.59 -10.81 20.08
C THR A 384 15.86 -11.83 21.20
N ALA A 385 16.63 -11.47 22.23
CA ALA A 385 16.84 -12.33 23.40
C ALA A 385 15.53 -12.67 24.14
N LYS A 386 14.72 -11.65 24.46
CA LYS A 386 13.39 -11.83 25.08
C LYS A 386 12.46 -12.67 24.20
N LEU A 387 12.45 -12.44 22.89
CA LEU A 387 11.63 -13.21 21.94
C LEU A 387 12.00 -14.70 21.93
N ASN A 388 13.29 -15.03 21.96
CA ASN A 388 13.73 -16.43 21.93
C ASN A 388 13.50 -17.15 23.27
N GLN A 389 13.68 -16.46 24.39
CA GLN A 389 13.30 -17.00 25.70
C GLN A 389 11.80 -17.28 25.76
N TRP A 390 10.98 -16.33 25.30
CA TRP A 390 9.54 -16.46 25.21
C TRP A 390 9.11 -17.60 24.27
N LEU A 391 9.70 -17.69 23.06
CA LEU A 391 9.38 -18.74 22.10
C LEU A 391 9.67 -20.13 22.67
N GLY A 392 10.77 -20.28 23.41
CA GLY A 392 11.12 -21.51 24.11
C GLY A 392 10.03 -21.94 25.09
N ALA A 393 9.62 -21.04 25.99
CA ALA A 393 8.57 -21.30 26.97
C ALA A 393 7.22 -21.65 26.30
N MET A 394 6.83 -20.92 25.25
CA MET A 394 5.59 -21.17 24.52
C MET A 394 5.58 -22.51 23.79
N THR A 395 6.73 -22.91 23.24
CA THR A 395 6.93 -24.19 22.53
C THR A 395 6.94 -25.36 23.51
N GLU A 396 7.46 -25.16 24.73
CA GLU A 396 7.46 -26.17 25.78
C GLU A 396 6.05 -26.38 26.34
N ALA A 397 5.31 -25.30 26.61
CA ALA A 397 3.94 -25.35 27.09
C ALA A 397 2.99 -25.99 26.07
N HIS A 398 3.12 -25.61 24.79
CA HIS A 398 2.33 -26.18 23.70
C HIS A 398 3.24 -26.56 22.52
N PRO A 399 3.71 -27.82 22.45
CA PRO A 399 4.56 -28.28 21.37
C PRO A 399 3.89 -28.21 19.99
N PRO A 400 4.61 -27.79 18.93
CA PRO A 400 4.10 -27.86 17.56
C PRO A 400 3.70 -29.29 17.17
N PRO A 401 2.66 -29.46 16.34
CA PRO A 401 2.27 -30.78 15.86
C PRO A 401 3.39 -31.42 15.03
N ALA A 402 3.34 -32.75 14.90
CA ALA A 402 4.28 -33.53 14.10
C ALA A 402 3.59 -34.27 12.95
N PRO A 403 3.12 -33.58 11.89
CA PRO A 403 2.39 -34.23 10.79
C PRO A 403 3.26 -35.26 10.07
N GLY A 404 2.80 -36.52 10.04
CA GLY A 404 3.55 -37.63 9.45
C GLY A 404 4.82 -38.01 10.21
N GLY A 405 4.84 -37.79 11.54
CA GLY A 405 5.96 -38.17 12.42
C GLY A 405 7.19 -37.26 12.32
N ARG A 406 7.15 -36.21 11.49
CA ARG A 406 8.22 -35.21 11.40
C ARG A 406 7.92 -34.03 12.31
N ARG A 407 8.77 -33.84 13.32
CA ARG A 407 8.63 -32.75 14.29
C ARG A 407 8.99 -31.40 13.65
N ILE A 408 8.09 -30.44 13.74
CA ILE A 408 8.37 -29.04 13.42
C ILE A 408 9.24 -28.45 14.53
N ARG A 409 10.39 -27.88 14.18
CA ARG A 409 11.29 -27.22 15.13
C ARG A 409 11.26 -25.72 14.89
N LEU A 410 10.77 -24.96 15.86
CA LEU A 410 10.92 -23.51 15.91
C LEU A 410 12.29 -23.23 16.55
N ARG A 411 13.18 -22.57 15.83
CA ARG A 411 14.59 -22.43 16.25
C ARG A 411 14.88 -21.07 16.82
N TYR A 412 14.43 -20.04 16.12
CA TYR A 412 14.82 -18.67 16.37
C TYR A 412 13.71 -17.73 15.95
N MET A 413 13.47 -16.68 16.73
CA MET A 413 12.53 -15.62 16.42
C MET A 413 13.21 -14.27 16.54
N THR A 414 12.89 -13.36 15.63
CA THR A 414 13.34 -11.97 15.68
C THR A 414 12.23 -11.05 15.18
N GLN A 415 12.23 -9.80 15.66
CA GLN A 415 11.37 -8.75 15.14
C GLN A 415 12.11 -8.06 13.98
N VAL A 416 11.52 -8.09 12.79
CA VAL A 416 12.11 -7.53 11.57
C VAL A 416 11.59 -6.13 11.23
N ARG A 417 10.39 -5.79 11.72
CA ARG A 417 9.78 -4.47 11.56
C ARG A 417 9.01 -4.10 12.83
N THR A 418 8.96 -2.82 13.13
CA THR A 418 8.11 -2.27 14.19
C THR A 418 6.75 -1.87 13.67
N ARG A 419 6.59 -1.50 12.39
CA ARG A 419 5.43 -0.76 11.85
C ARG A 419 4.70 -1.49 10.71
N PRO A 420 3.71 -2.38 10.96
CA PRO A 420 3.34 -2.94 12.25
C PRO A 420 4.37 -3.94 12.79
N PRO A 421 4.26 -4.37 14.07
CA PRO A 421 5.17 -5.35 14.65
C PRO A 421 5.20 -6.64 13.83
N ALA A 422 6.31 -6.88 13.16
CA ALA A 422 6.52 -8.03 12.28
C ALA A 422 7.64 -8.90 12.80
N PHE A 423 7.35 -10.18 12.94
CA PHE A 423 8.25 -11.18 13.48
C PHE A 423 8.49 -12.29 12.48
N ILE A 424 9.73 -12.77 12.42
CA ILE A 424 10.10 -13.94 11.64
C ILE A 424 10.53 -15.05 12.59
N VAL A 425 9.91 -16.21 12.47
CA VAL A 425 10.33 -17.44 13.12
C VAL A 425 11.04 -18.33 12.10
N LYS A 426 12.33 -18.59 12.32
CA LYS A 426 13.10 -19.60 11.58
C LYS A 426 12.68 -20.98 12.08
N ALA A 427 12.09 -21.78 11.19
CA ALA A 427 11.54 -23.09 11.53
C ALA A 427 11.85 -24.14 10.45
N THR A 428 11.49 -25.40 10.71
CA THR A 428 11.57 -26.50 9.72
C THR A 428 10.17 -26.95 9.35
N HIS A 429 9.94 -27.32 8.09
CA HIS A 429 8.63 -27.83 7.63
C HIS A 429 7.49 -26.82 7.89
N THR A 430 7.72 -25.56 7.55
CA THR A 430 6.75 -24.47 7.76
C THR A 430 5.47 -24.69 6.96
N ASP A 431 5.55 -25.40 5.83
CA ASP A 431 4.43 -25.86 5.01
C ASP A 431 3.43 -26.76 5.78
N LYS A 432 3.87 -27.35 6.90
CA LYS A 432 3.08 -28.25 7.72
C LYS A 432 2.59 -27.64 9.02
N LEU A 433 2.92 -26.38 9.29
CA LEU A 433 2.49 -25.71 10.51
C LEU A 433 1.04 -25.23 10.36
N PRO A 434 0.10 -25.66 11.23
CA PRO A 434 -1.28 -25.21 11.14
C PRO A 434 -1.44 -23.73 11.53
N ASP A 435 -2.39 -23.05 10.88
CA ASP A 435 -2.76 -21.66 11.22
C ASP A 435 -3.16 -21.49 12.68
N SER A 436 -3.73 -22.52 13.32
CA SER A 436 -4.08 -22.49 14.73
C SER A 436 -2.87 -22.29 15.63
N TYR A 437 -1.71 -22.86 15.27
CA TYR A 437 -0.47 -22.69 16.01
C TYR A 437 0.12 -21.29 15.78
N GLN A 438 0.00 -20.76 14.56
CA GLN A 438 0.34 -19.37 14.27
C GLN A 438 -0.51 -18.39 15.11
N ARG A 439 -1.83 -18.61 15.19
CA ARG A 439 -2.73 -17.80 16.03
C ARG A 439 -2.39 -17.90 17.52
N TYR A 440 -2.02 -19.09 17.99
CA TYR A 440 -1.54 -19.28 19.36
C TYR A 440 -0.31 -18.40 19.67
N LEU A 441 0.70 -18.41 18.81
CA LEU A 441 1.88 -17.56 18.99
C LEU A 441 1.54 -16.07 18.90
N ILE A 442 0.71 -15.65 17.94
CA ILE A 442 0.27 -14.24 17.82
C ILE A 442 -0.47 -13.78 19.09
N ASN A 443 -1.37 -14.60 19.63
CA ASN A 443 -2.10 -14.25 20.85
C ASN A 443 -1.18 -14.19 22.08
N GLY A 444 -0.18 -15.08 22.15
CA GLY A 444 0.83 -15.00 23.21
C GLY A 444 1.72 -13.76 23.09
N LEU A 445 2.16 -13.39 21.88
CA LEU A 445 2.89 -12.13 21.66
C LEU A 445 2.08 -10.93 22.15
N ARG A 446 0.79 -10.91 21.80
CA ARG A 446 -0.14 -9.86 22.20
C ARG A 446 -0.27 -9.73 23.71
N ALA A 447 -0.34 -10.85 24.43
CA ALA A 447 -0.47 -10.86 25.88
C ALA A 447 0.85 -10.53 26.59
N ASP A 448 1.93 -11.25 26.26
CA ASP A 448 3.18 -11.22 27.04
C ASP A 448 4.07 -10.01 26.73
N PHE A 449 3.88 -9.39 25.55
CA PHE A 449 4.56 -8.14 25.18
C PHE A 449 3.63 -6.92 25.18
N ASP A 450 2.43 -7.06 25.77
CA ASP A 450 1.45 -5.98 25.97
C ASP A 450 1.19 -5.20 24.66
N MET A 451 0.77 -5.93 23.62
CA MET A 451 0.48 -5.39 22.29
C MET A 451 -1.02 -5.43 21.95
N PRO A 452 -1.91 -4.89 22.80
CA PRO A 452 -3.35 -5.03 22.62
C PRO A 452 -3.83 -4.31 21.35
N GLY A 453 -4.69 -4.95 20.56
CA GLY A 453 -5.34 -4.33 19.40
C GLY A 453 -4.45 -3.96 18.21
N THR A 454 -3.12 -4.06 18.33
CA THR A 454 -2.22 -3.78 17.22
C THR A 454 -2.19 -4.97 16.25
N PRO A 455 -2.13 -4.73 14.92
CA PRO A 455 -1.85 -5.77 13.95
C PRO A 455 -0.46 -6.38 14.21
N ILE A 456 -0.36 -7.70 14.25
CA ILE A 456 0.91 -8.42 14.42
C ILE A 456 1.13 -9.31 13.21
N ARG A 457 2.28 -9.15 12.54
CA ARG A 457 2.68 -10.02 11.42
C ARG A 457 3.62 -11.09 11.93
N LEU A 458 3.27 -12.36 11.73
CA LEU A 458 4.13 -13.49 12.06
C LEU A 458 4.40 -14.30 10.79
N MET A 459 5.66 -14.36 10.38
CA MET A 459 6.09 -15.13 9.21
C MET A 459 6.97 -16.29 9.65
N PHE A 460 6.82 -17.45 8.99
CA PHE A 460 7.71 -18.58 9.19
C PHE A 460 8.61 -18.73 7.97
N ARG A 461 9.92 -18.82 8.19
CA ARG A 461 10.90 -19.12 7.12
C ARG A 461 11.46 -20.52 7.31
N ASP A 462 11.28 -21.37 6.30
CA ASP A 462 11.90 -22.69 6.26
C ASP A 462 13.40 -22.54 6.02
N GLN A 463 14.22 -23.11 6.90
CA GLN A 463 15.64 -23.26 6.61
C GLN A 463 15.93 -24.39 5.60
N GLY A 464 14.95 -25.24 5.32
CA GLY A 464 15.06 -26.36 4.39
C GLY A 464 15.42 -25.95 2.96
N ASP A 465 15.01 -24.77 2.48
CA ASP A 465 15.31 -24.31 1.12
C ASP A 465 16.75 -23.83 0.93
N LYS A 466 17.42 -23.42 2.01
CA LYS A 466 18.86 -23.17 2.01
C LYS A 466 19.69 -24.43 2.28
N ASN A 467 19.08 -25.61 2.39
CA ASN A 467 19.83 -26.85 2.58
C ASN A 467 20.34 -27.36 1.21
N PRO A 468 21.65 -27.22 0.88
CA PRO A 468 22.21 -27.66 -0.40
C PRO A 468 22.11 -29.18 -0.62
N TYR A 469 21.68 -29.94 0.39
CA TYR A 469 21.48 -31.39 0.33
C TYR A 469 20.02 -31.82 0.12
N ARG A 470 19.05 -30.91 0.03
CA ARG A 470 17.62 -31.26 -0.16
C ARG A 470 17.39 -32.08 -1.44
N PHE A 471 18.12 -31.78 -2.50
CA PHE A 471 18.12 -32.55 -3.76
C PHE A 471 19.01 -33.81 -3.74
N LYS A 472 19.91 -33.95 -2.76
CA LYS A 472 20.75 -35.16 -2.58
C LYS A 472 20.03 -36.24 -1.78
N ALA A 473 19.17 -35.88 -0.82
CA ALA A 473 18.41 -36.84 -0.03
C ALA A 473 17.41 -37.67 -0.86
N ALA A 474 16.90 -37.12 -1.97
CA ALA A 474 16.04 -37.85 -2.91
C ALA A 474 16.80 -38.90 -3.75
N LYS A 475 18.15 -38.90 -3.75
CA LYS A 475 19.00 -39.85 -4.49
C LYS A 475 19.59 -40.97 -3.64
N ILE A 476 19.39 -40.97 -2.31
CA ILE A 476 19.81 -42.11 -1.48
C ILE A 476 18.72 -43.18 -1.60
N ASN A 477 18.84 -43.96 -2.69
CA ASN A 477 18.12 -45.21 -2.86
C ASN A 477 18.32 -46.09 -1.63
N GLN A 478 17.25 -46.78 -1.25
CA GLN A 478 17.19 -47.78 -0.20
C GLN A 478 18.31 -48.83 -0.33
N SER A 479 19.42 -48.63 0.36
CA SER A 479 20.40 -49.69 0.64
C SER A 479 20.60 -49.84 2.14
N GLY A 480 19.49 -50.00 2.87
CA GLY A 480 19.50 -50.54 4.23
C GLY A 480 19.30 -52.05 4.18
N ALA A 481 19.90 -52.77 5.13
CA ALA A 481 19.99 -54.24 5.20
C ALA A 481 18.68 -55.04 5.08
N LEU A 482 17.51 -54.38 5.07
CA LEU A 482 16.18 -54.97 4.89
C LEU A 482 15.81 -55.34 3.43
N SER A 483 16.54 -54.86 2.42
CA SER A 483 16.27 -55.20 1.00
C SER A 483 16.80 -56.59 0.60
N LYS A 484 17.81 -57.12 1.31
CA LYS A 484 18.45 -58.42 0.98
C LYS A 484 17.60 -59.65 1.32
N HIS A 485 16.47 -59.49 2.03
CA HIS A 485 15.62 -60.61 2.45
C HIS A 485 14.39 -60.87 1.56
N LYS A 486 14.11 -60.05 0.54
CA LYS A 486 12.92 -60.24 -0.30
C LYS A 486 13.05 -61.29 -1.42
N ASN A 487 14.25 -61.82 -1.68
CA ASN A 487 14.50 -62.74 -2.81
C ASN A 487 15.04 -64.13 -2.42
N ARG A 488 14.71 -64.67 -1.23
CA ARG A 488 15.06 -66.06 -0.90
C ARG A 488 13.87 -67.01 -1.09
N GLN A 489 13.83 -67.58 -2.29
CA GLN A 489 13.29 -68.90 -2.70
C GLN A 489 11.82 -69.24 -2.37
N LYS A 490 10.98 -69.26 -3.43
CA LYS A 490 9.84 -70.18 -3.52
C LYS A 490 10.37 -71.62 -3.57
N PRO A 491 9.87 -72.58 -2.76
CA PRO A 491 10.14 -73.99 -3.01
C PRO A 491 9.43 -74.42 -4.31
N LYS A 492 10.17 -75.13 -5.17
CA LYS A 492 9.61 -75.82 -6.34
C LYS A 492 8.69 -76.92 -5.83
N GLY A 493 7.48 -76.99 -6.37
CA GLY A 493 6.54 -78.07 -6.09
C GLY A 493 7.00 -79.40 -6.70
N THR A 494 6.56 -80.47 -6.03
CA THR A 494 6.21 -81.77 -6.61
C THR A 494 4.90 -82.18 -5.95
#